data_AF-A0A150X0E5-F1
#
_entry.id   AF-A0A150X0E5-F1
#
_cell.length_a   1.000
_cell.length_b   1.000
_cell.length_c   1.000
_cell.angle_alpha   90.00
_cell.angle_beta   90.00
_cell.angle_gamma   90.00
#
_symmetry.space_group_name_H-M   'P 1'
#
loop_
_entity.id
_entity.type
_entity.pdbx_description
1 polymer ?
#
loop_
_entity_poly.entity_id
_entity_poly.type
_entity_poly.pdbx_seq_one_letter_code
_entity_poly.pdbx_strand_id
1 'polypeptide(L)'
;MKHLVLSLFILFSLSHAGYSQTANDKAKAYYLEAVKAYDNSNYSRAISNLVEVEKTLGSTNARVLHLKIKAYYAKGEYSNAKASLDQFSNYSDSAAENIKSEVYSYIVKVDTKLKEQRAAIRLQNQKDSIDDVNRKEKARQARLAAQNKAERELMEAIEEKLEWAHFDSDNEFLYPFYYQSKGGYIDEYGNISIPLTYERVGHFSQSLAWVSKNGQTAAINKNEQIVIPFKSYISVRDFNENGWALAELENNKYQYIDKTGKTALKIDYPKVGWLSEGLIAVGKPLNFATDIYGYIDTTGEMVIPMIYSSASKFQEGLAAVTLDKNRNAGFINKKGETVIPFKYDYTGSFSEGLAAVKYQGKYGFINKQGETVIPFNYEDAYFFADGLAAVKKPNGWWGFINKEGELVIPYQFKYGANFVNGTSIVTNLNDWIGEIDTTGKIIKPFTDPYANR
;
A
#
# COMPACT_ATOMS: atom_id res chain seq x y z
N MET A 1 86.27 -40.74 -12.81
CA MET A 1 87.29 -41.42 -11.98
C MET A 1 86.99 -41.00 -10.54
N LYS A 2 86.48 -41.88 -9.66
CA LYS A 2 87.20 -42.89 -8.85
C LYS A 2 88.24 -42.20 -7.94
N HIS A 3 88.33 -42.34 -6.60
CA HIS A 3 87.67 -43.16 -5.56
C HIS A 3 87.20 -42.25 -4.39
N LEU A 4 86.31 -42.57 -3.44
CA LEU A 4 85.55 -43.77 -3.02
C LEU A 4 86.28 -44.89 -2.22
N VAL A 5 86.21 -44.80 -0.88
CA VAL A 5 86.37 -45.90 0.11
C VAL A 5 85.33 -45.73 1.23
N LEU A 6 84.84 -46.84 1.79
CA LEU A 6 83.69 -46.97 2.69
C LEU A 6 84.00 -48.03 3.78
N SER A 7 83.71 -47.73 5.05
CA SER A 7 83.70 -48.71 6.18
C SER A 7 83.02 -48.04 7.39
N LEU A 8 81.70 -48.21 7.65
CA LEU A 8 80.91 -49.38 8.07
C LEU A 8 81.04 -49.72 9.58
N PHE A 9 79.88 -49.93 10.21
CA PHE A 9 79.61 -50.09 11.65
C PHE A 9 80.23 -51.33 12.32
N ILE A 10 80.34 -51.30 13.66
CA ILE A 10 79.82 -52.34 14.59
C ILE A 10 79.59 -51.74 15.99
N LEU A 11 78.58 -52.24 16.71
CA LEU A 11 78.16 -51.80 18.05
C LEU A 11 78.89 -52.59 19.16
N PHE A 12 79.06 -52.02 20.36
CA PHE A 12 78.28 -52.46 21.56
C PHE A 12 78.38 -51.49 22.77
N SER A 13 77.31 -51.49 23.55
CA SER A 13 77.01 -50.85 24.85
C SER A 13 78.15 -50.29 25.74
N LEU A 14 77.89 -49.17 26.42
CA LEU A 14 77.48 -49.20 27.85
C LEU A 14 76.98 -47.85 28.42
N SER A 15 76.05 -47.96 29.39
CA SER A 15 75.62 -46.97 30.40
C SER A 15 75.00 -45.62 29.97
N HIS A 16 73.81 -45.34 30.51
CA HIS A 16 73.22 -44.01 30.56
C HIS A 16 74.06 -43.03 31.40
N ALA A 17 74.22 -41.81 30.90
CA ALA A 17 74.38 -40.61 31.73
C ALA A 17 73.63 -39.46 31.07
N GLY A 18 72.54 -39.01 31.69
CA GLY A 18 71.75 -37.89 31.17
C GLY A 18 72.53 -36.59 31.30
N TYR A 19 73.09 -36.09 30.20
CA TYR A 19 73.66 -34.74 30.15
C TYR A 19 72.50 -33.74 30.20
N SER A 20 72.21 -33.17 31.37
CA SER A 20 71.24 -32.07 31.43
C SER A 20 71.85 -30.88 30.70
N GLN A 21 71.19 -30.42 29.63
CA GLN A 21 71.61 -29.19 28.96
C GLN A 21 71.48 -28.04 29.95
N THR A 22 72.54 -27.26 30.12
CA THR A 22 72.45 -26.06 30.94
C THR A 22 71.50 -25.06 30.26
N ALA A 23 70.91 -24.14 31.02
CA ALA A 23 70.05 -23.09 30.46
C ALA A 23 70.79 -22.30 29.35
N ASN A 24 72.10 -22.12 29.50
CA ASN A 24 72.97 -21.47 28.51
C ASN A 24 73.09 -22.26 27.21
N ASP A 25 73.20 -23.60 27.25
CA ASP A 25 73.28 -24.44 26.05
C ASP A 25 71.98 -24.39 25.24
N LYS A 26 70.84 -24.47 25.95
CA LYS A 26 69.51 -24.39 25.33
C LYS A 26 69.24 -23.00 24.74
N ALA A 27 69.59 -21.94 25.46
CA ALA A 27 69.52 -20.56 24.96
C ALA A 27 70.42 -20.33 23.74
N LYS A 28 71.64 -20.89 23.73
CA LYS A 28 72.56 -20.85 22.58
C LYS A 28 71.99 -21.56 21.36
N ALA A 29 71.32 -22.70 21.54
CA ALA A 29 70.63 -23.40 20.46
C ALA A 29 69.49 -22.55 19.85
N TYR A 30 68.62 -21.97 20.68
CA TYR A 30 67.57 -21.06 20.19
C TYR A 30 68.14 -19.82 19.48
N TYR A 31 69.24 -19.24 19.97
CA TYR A 31 69.88 -18.10 19.32
C TYR A 31 70.43 -18.46 17.93
N LEU A 32 71.07 -19.63 17.78
CA LEU A 32 71.55 -20.11 16.48
C LEU A 32 70.41 -20.38 15.49
N GLU A 33 69.29 -20.96 15.97
CA GLU A 33 68.08 -21.13 15.15
C GLU A 33 67.40 -19.80 14.83
N ALA A 34 67.54 -18.76 15.67
CA ALA A 34 67.08 -17.42 15.37
C ALA A 34 67.90 -16.75 14.25
N VAL A 35 69.24 -16.89 14.29
CA VAL A 35 70.14 -16.41 13.23
C VAL A 35 69.78 -17.07 11.91
N LYS A 36 69.73 -18.42 11.87
CA LYS A 36 69.31 -19.16 10.66
C LYS A 36 67.92 -18.72 10.15
N ALA A 37 66.96 -18.51 11.04
CA ALA A 37 65.63 -18.05 10.63
C ALA A 37 65.66 -16.63 10.06
N TYR A 38 66.47 -15.73 10.63
CA TYR A 38 66.64 -14.37 10.13
C TYR A 38 67.30 -14.34 8.75
N ASP A 39 68.38 -15.12 8.55
CA ASP A 39 69.10 -15.21 7.28
C ASP A 39 68.22 -15.78 6.17
N ASN A 40 67.34 -16.74 6.50
CA ASN A 40 66.30 -17.26 5.61
C ASN A 40 65.07 -16.33 5.47
N SER A 41 65.17 -15.07 5.89
CA SER A 41 64.10 -14.05 5.89
C SER A 41 62.82 -14.43 6.63
N ASN A 42 62.85 -15.46 7.48
CA ASN A 42 61.74 -15.88 8.33
C ASN A 42 61.78 -15.12 9.66
N TYR A 43 61.55 -13.81 9.59
CA TYR A 43 61.68 -12.89 10.73
C TYR A 43 60.74 -13.26 11.90
N SER A 44 59.53 -13.77 11.60
CA SER A 44 58.60 -14.27 12.64
C SER A 44 59.20 -15.42 13.45
N ARG A 45 59.84 -16.39 12.80
CA ARG A 45 60.51 -17.51 13.49
C ARG A 45 61.78 -17.07 14.20
N ALA A 46 62.52 -16.11 13.64
CA ALA A 46 63.67 -15.50 14.30
C ALA A 46 63.28 -14.82 15.62
N ILE A 47 62.23 -13.98 15.60
CA ILE A 47 61.67 -13.31 16.78
C ILE A 47 61.19 -14.35 17.81
N SER A 48 60.42 -15.36 17.39
CA SER A 48 59.92 -16.41 18.29
C SER A 48 61.06 -17.16 19.00
N ASN A 49 62.11 -17.55 18.27
CA ASN A 49 63.29 -18.16 18.85
C ASN A 49 64.02 -17.22 19.83
N LEU A 50 64.13 -15.92 19.53
CA LEU A 50 64.75 -14.92 20.42
C LEU A 50 63.95 -14.72 21.72
N VAL A 51 62.62 -14.79 21.68
CA VAL A 51 61.78 -14.79 22.89
C VAL A 51 62.04 -16.03 23.74
N GLU A 52 62.20 -17.21 23.14
CA GLU A 52 62.59 -18.43 23.88
C GLU A 52 64.03 -18.37 24.43
N VAL A 53 64.96 -17.62 23.81
CA VAL A 53 66.27 -17.29 24.41
C VAL A 53 66.07 -16.49 25.71
N GLU A 54 65.35 -15.38 25.66
CA GLU A 54 65.13 -14.49 26.80
C GLU A 54 64.40 -15.19 27.95
N LYS A 55 63.38 -16.00 27.61
CA LYS A 55 62.63 -16.84 28.55
C LYS A 55 63.46 -17.95 29.19
N THR A 56 64.41 -18.54 28.44
CA THR A 56 65.32 -19.57 28.97
C THR A 56 66.38 -18.99 29.90
N LEU A 57 66.83 -17.75 29.66
CA LEU A 57 67.85 -17.06 30.46
C LEU A 57 67.27 -16.14 31.57
N GLY A 58 65.95 -15.95 31.60
CA GLY A 58 65.27 -14.98 32.48
C GLY A 58 65.67 -13.52 32.23
N SER A 59 66.42 -13.25 31.16
CA SER A 59 67.09 -11.98 30.88
C SER A 59 67.47 -11.87 29.40
N THR A 60 67.73 -10.66 28.92
CA THR A 60 68.21 -10.42 27.56
C THR A 60 69.65 -9.88 27.55
N ASN A 61 70.25 -9.80 26.37
CA ASN A 61 71.60 -9.28 26.18
C ASN A 61 71.73 -8.53 24.85
N ALA A 62 72.83 -7.79 24.69
CA ALA A 62 73.10 -6.95 23.52
C ALA A 62 72.97 -7.68 22.17
N ARG A 63 73.38 -8.96 22.08
CA ARG A 63 73.31 -9.75 20.83
C ARG A 63 71.88 -10.20 20.50
N VAL A 64 71.11 -10.58 21.52
CA VAL A 64 69.68 -10.90 21.38
C VAL A 64 68.90 -9.67 20.94
N LEU A 65 69.13 -8.52 21.59
CA LEU A 65 68.51 -7.24 21.22
C LEU A 65 68.89 -6.80 19.81
N HIS A 66 70.16 -6.89 19.42
CA HIS A 66 70.62 -6.57 18.06
C HIS A 66 69.85 -7.38 16.99
N LEU A 67 69.72 -8.70 17.17
CA LEU A 67 68.98 -9.53 16.21
C LEU A 67 67.46 -9.27 16.26
N LYS A 68 66.88 -8.98 17.45
CA LYS A 68 65.47 -8.56 17.58
C LYS A 68 65.20 -7.26 16.83
N ILE A 69 66.05 -6.25 16.96
CA ILE A 69 65.93 -4.97 16.25
C ILE A 69 65.94 -5.19 14.73
N LYS A 70 66.88 -5.99 14.24
CA LYS A 70 66.98 -6.34 12.81
C LYS A 70 65.75 -7.10 12.31
N ALA A 71 65.29 -8.10 13.05
CA ALA A 71 64.13 -8.92 12.69
C ALA A 71 62.82 -8.13 12.74
N TYR A 72 62.56 -7.35 13.79
CA TYR A 72 61.38 -6.49 13.89
C TYR A 72 61.35 -5.42 12.80
N TYR A 73 62.49 -4.78 12.52
CA TYR A 73 62.59 -3.81 11.42
C TYR A 73 62.29 -4.45 10.07
N ALA A 74 62.91 -5.60 9.75
CA ALA A 74 62.71 -6.29 8.48
C ALA A 74 61.28 -6.85 8.32
N LYS A 75 60.60 -7.19 9.43
CA LYS A 75 59.19 -7.60 9.45
C LYS A 75 58.20 -6.42 9.33
N GLY A 76 58.65 -5.18 9.50
CA GLY A 76 57.80 -3.99 9.51
C GLY A 76 57.15 -3.66 10.88
N GLU A 77 57.57 -4.33 11.95
CA GLU A 77 57.11 -4.10 13.33
C GLU A 77 57.94 -3.01 14.01
N TYR A 78 57.93 -1.80 13.44
CA TYR A 78 58.85 -0.74 13.84
C TYR A 78 58.68 -0.28 15.31
N SER A 79 57.50 -0.41 15.91
CA SER A 79 57.29 -0.15 17.34
C SER A 79 58.05 -1.15 18.22
N ASN A 80 58.08 -2.43 17.84
CA ASN A 80 58.81 -3.48 18.56
C ASN A 80 60.32 -3.36 18.35
N ALA A 81 60.73 -2.92 17.15
CA ALA A 81 62.12 -2.54 16.87
C ALA A 81 62.56 -1.35 17.73
N LYS A 82 61.71 -0.32 17.88
CA LYS A 82 61.98 0.85 18.74
C LYS A 82 62.11 0.47 20.21
N ALA A 83 61.18 -0.31 20.75
CA ALA A 83 61.27 -0.81 22.12
C ALA A 83 62.56 -1.63 22.35
N SER A 84 62.98 -2.44 21.36
CA SER A 84 64.24 -3.20 21.45
C SER A 84 65.49 -2.31 21.36
N LEU A 85 65.45 -1.22 20.59
CA LEU A 85 66.50 -0.18 20.54
C LEU A 85 66.64 0.55 21.87
N ASP A 86 65.51 0.96 22.46
CA ASP A 86 65.46 1.68 23.75
C ASP A 86 65.88 0.77 24.92
N GLN A 87 65.70 -0.55 24.79
CA GLN A 87 66.25 -1.53 25.73
C GLN A 87 67.77 -1.71 25.54
N PHE A 88 68.27 -1.67 24.30
CA PHE A 88 69.70 -1.84 23.98
C PHE A 88 70.57 -0.69 24.53
N SER A 89 70.08 0.54 24.60
CA SER A 89 70.85 1.69 25.11
C SER A 89 71.29 1.56 26.58
N ASN A 90 70.76 0.59 27.33
CA ASN A 90 71.16 0.30 28.70
C ASN A 90 72.34 -0.69 28.82
N TYR A 91 72.86 -1.20 27.69
CA TYR A 91 74.00 -2.13 27.67
C TYR A 91 75.30 -1.43 27.26
N SER A 92 76.35 -1.63 28.05
CA SER A 92 77.69 -1.04 27.86
C SER A 92 78.83 -2.06 27.92
N ASP A 93 78.51 -3.35 27.83
CA ASP A 93 79.51 -4.42 27.81
C ASP A 93 80.29 -4.46 26.47
N SER A 94 81.40 -5.22 26.46
CA SER A 94 82.23 -5.40 25.25
C SER A 94 81.44 -5.96 24.06
N ALA A 95 80.42 -6.78 24.28
CA ALA A 95 79.59 -7.30 23.19
C ALA A 95 78.67 -6.23 22.61
N ALA A 96 78.15 -5.32 23.44
CA ALA A 96 77.37 -4.15 23.03
C ALA A 96 78.22 -3.15 22.25
N GLU A 97 79.41 -2.78 22.75
CA GLU A 97 80.25 -1.74 22.12
C GLU A 97 80.67 -2.15 20.69
N ASN A 98 80.94 -3.44 20.46
CA ASN A 98 81.28 -3.99 19.15
C ASN A 98 80.13 -3.93 18.10
N ILE A 99 78.86 -3.84 18.53
CA ILE A 99 77.67 -3.85 17.63
C ILE A 99 76.87 -2.53 17.68
N LYS A 100 77.24 -1.62 18.58
CA LYS A 100 76.57 -0.34 18.88
C LYS A 100 76.37 0.55 17.66
N SER A 101 77.37 0.64 16.78
CA SER A 101 77.29 1.44 15.54
C SER A 101 76.27 0.87 14.55
N GLU A 102 76.24 -0.45 14.37
CA GLU A 102 75.25 -1.12 13.52
C GLU A 102 73.85 -0.95 14.11
N VAL A 103 73.67 -1.20 15.40
CA VAL A 103 72.40 -1.06 16.12
C VAL A 103 71.88 0.37 16.06
N TYR A 104 72.68 1.38 16.37
CA TYR A 104 72.25 2.78 16.33
C TYR A 104 71.96 3.27 14.90
N SER A 105 72.50 2.63 13.86
CA SER A 105 72.08 2.87 12.47
C SER A 105 70.59 2.57 12.21
N TYR A 106 69.93 1.79 13.08
CA TYR A 106 68.50 1.50 12.98
C TYR A 106 67.61 2.56 13.63
N ILE A 107 68.12 3.47 14.47
CA ILE A 107 67.29 4.52 15.12
C ILE A 107 66.60 5.37 14.06
N VAL A 108 67.37 6.01 13.17
CA VAL A 108 66.85 6.86 12.10
C VAL A 108 65.92 6.08 11.16
N LYS A 109 66.25 4.81 10.87
CA LYS A 109 65.46 3.94 9.99
C LYS A 109 64.09 3.62 10.59
N VAL A 110 64.05 3.23 11.87
CA VAL A 110 62.84 2.91 12.64
C VAL A 110 61.96 4.15 12.80
N ASP A 111 62.53 5.28 13.23
CA ASP A 111 61.76 6.51 13.45
C ASP A 111 61.17 7.06 12.15
N THR A 112 61.90 6.96 11.03
CA THR A 112 61.38 7.29 9.69
C THR A 112 60.17 6.43 9.34
N LYS A 113 60.28 5.10 9.52
CA LYS A 113 59.20 4.17 9.18
C LYS A 113 57.98 4.29 10.10
N LEU A 114 58.16 4.60 11.37
CA LEU A 114 57.06 4.96 12.29
C LEU A 114 56.34 6.24 11.86
N LYS A 115 57.07 7.25 11.36
CA LYS A 115 56.50 8.49 10.84
C LYS A 115 55.68 8.23 9.56
N GLU A 116 56.19 7.40 8.65
CA GLU A 116 55.46 6.96 7.45
C GLU A 116 54.16 6.21 7.80
N GLN A 117 54.20 5.24 8.72
CA GLN A 117 53.00 4.51 9.16
C GLN A 117 51.94 5.43 9.78
N ARG A 118 52.34 6.37 10.63
CA ARG A 118 51.42 7.36 11.23
C ARG A 118 50.79 8.26 10.17
N ALA A 119 51.54 8.66 9.14
CA ALA A 119 51.02 9.45 8.02
C ALA A 119 50.01 8.65 7.18
N ALA A 120 50.30 7.37 6.89
CA ALA A 120 49.40 6.48 6.15
C ALA A 120 48.07 6.25 6.89
N ILE A 121 48.12 5.98 8.21
CA ILE A 121 46.91 5.83 9.04
C ILE A 121 46.07 7.12 9.04
N ARG A 122 46.72 8.30 9.15
CA ARG A 122 46.01 9.58 9.10
C ARG A 122 45.31 9.80 7.75
N LEU A 123 45.97 9.45 6.64
CA LEU A 123 45.40 9.56 5.30
C LEU A 123 44.22 8.59 5.11
N GLN A 124 44.33 7.36 5.60
CA GLN A 124 43.27 6.36 5.54
C GLN A 124 42.03 6.81 6.33
N ASN A 125 42.21 7.25 7.59
CA ASN A 125 41.11 7.78 8.41
C ASN A 125 40.42 8.99 7.77
N GLN A 126 41.20 9.87 7.10
CA GLN A 126 40.64 11.02 6.36
C GLN A 126 39.82 10.56 5.15
N LYS A 127 40.29 9.54 4.42
CA LYS A 127 39.55 8.95 3.30
C LYS A 127 38.26 8.27 3.77
N ASP A 128 38.31 7.45 4.82
CA ASP A 128 37.13 6.76 5.36
C ASP A 128 36.06 7.76 5.84
N SER A 129 36.49 8.89 6.42
CA SER A 129 35.58 10.00 6.78
C SER A 129 34.95 10.69 5.57
N ILE A 130 35.69 10.85 4.47
CA ILE A 130 35.15 11.43 3.22
C ILE A 130 34.17 10.45 2.56
N ASP A 131 34.49 9.16 2.54
CA ASP A 131 33.63 8.12 1.97
C ASP A 131 32.33 7.91 2.80
N ASP A 132 32.33 8.16 4.11
CA ASP A 132 31.11 8.25 4.92
C ASP A 132 30.24 9.47 4.58
N VAL A 133 30.85 10.66 4.46
CA VAL A 133 30.13 11.88 4.05
C VAL A 133 29.52 11.73 2.65
N ASN A 134 30.28 11.19 1.68
CA ASN A 134 29.80 10.94 0.33
C ASN A 134 28.63 9.94 0.28
N ARG A 135 28.66 8.89 1.09
CA ARG A 135 27.53 7.94 1.22
C ARG A 135 26.29 8.60 1.79
N LYS A 136 26.43 9.43 2.83
CA LYS A 136 25.32 10.19 3.44
C LYS A 136 24.71 11.18 2.46
N GLU A 137 25.52 11.92 1.71
CA GLU A 137 25.02 12.87 0.70
C GLU A 137 24.34 12.16 -0.47
N LYS A 138 24.91 11.05 -0.98
CA LYS A 138 24.25 10.23 -2.01
C LYS A 138 22.89 9.69 -1.54
N ALA A 139 22.78 9.27 -0.28
CA ALA A 139 21.51 8.83 0.30
C ALA A 139 20.50 9.99 0.45
N ARG A 140 20.97 11.21 0.78
CA ARG A 140 20.12 12.42 0.83
C ARG A 140 19.57 12.78 -0.55
N GLN A 141 20.42 12.79 -1.57
CA GLN A 141 20.02 13.07 -2.96
C GLN A 141 19.04 12.03 -3.49
N ALA A 142 19.25 10.73 -3.20
CA ALA A 142 18.31 9.68 -3.57
C ALA A 142 16.93 9.85 -2.92
N ARG A 143 16.86 10.29 -1.66
CA ARG A 143 15.60 10.59 -0.96
C ARG A 143 14.87 11.77 -1.61
N LEU A 144 15.57 12.85 -1.93
CA LEU A 144 14.99 14.02 -2.59
C LEU A 144 14.47 13.68 -3.99
N ALA A 145 15.23 12.91 -4.78
CA ALA A 145 14.78 12.44 -6.08
C ALA A 145 13.55 11.52 -6.00
N ALA A 146 13.46 10.67 -4.97
CA ALA A 146 12.28 9.83 -4.72
C ALA A 146 11.06 10.65 -4.29
N GLN A 147 11.24 11.70 -3.47
CA GLN A 147 10.18 12.63 -3.10
C GLN A 147 9.63 13.36 -4.32
N ASN A 148 10.50 14.02 -5.11
CA ASN A 148 10.09 14.74 -6.32
C ASN A 148 9.41 13.82 -7.35
N LYS A 149 9.78 12.53 -7.38
CA LYS A 149 9.11 11.52 -8.20
C LYS A 149 7.68 11.25 -7.68
N ALA A 150 7.53 11.00 -6.38
CA ALA A 150 6.22 10.71 -5.77
C ALA A 150 5.26 11.90 -5.83
N GLU A 151 5.78 13.14 -5.71
CA GLU A 151 5.02 14.38 -5.90
C GLU A 151 4.52 14.48 -7.35
N ARG A 152 5.36 14.17 -8.35
CA ARG A 152 4.91 14.14 -9.75
C ARG A 152 3.87 13.05 -10.03
N GLU A 153 4.09 11.82 -9.56
CA GLU A 153 3.11 10.72 -9.72
C GLU A 153 1.76 11.03 -9.04
N LEU A 154 1.76 11.81 -7.96
CA LEU A 154 0.54 12.32 -7.31
C LEU A 154 -0.16 13.39 -8.17
N MET A 155 0.58 14.34 -8.76
CA MET A 155 0.02 15.36 -9.64
C MET A 155 -0.57 14.75 -10.93
N GLU A 156 0.14 13.81 -11.55
CA GLU A 156 -0.33 13.05 -12.73
C GLU A 156 -1.69 12.35 -12.43
N ALA A 157 -1.84 11.75 -11.24
CA ALA A 157 -3.10 11.11 -10.81
C ALA A 157 -4.22 12.11 -10.44
N ILE A 158 -3.87 13.33 -10.01
CA ILE A 158 -4.84 14.41 -9.77
C ILE A 158 -5.36 14.97 -11.10
N GLU A 159 -4.47 15.19 -12.07
CA GLU A 159 -4.83 15.63 -13.42
C GLU A 159 -5.78 14.62 -14.09
N GLU A 160 -5.44 13.32 -14.05
CA GLU A 160 -6.33 12.24 -14.53
C GLU A 160 -7.70 12.29 -13.83
N LYS A 161 -7.77 12.55 -12.52
CA LYS A 161 -9.05 12.64 -11.79
C LYS A 161 -9.88 13.85 -12.21
N LEU A 162 -9.25 15.01 -12.44
CA LEU A 162 -9.95 16.26 -12.79
C LEU A 162 -10.62 16.21 -14.17
N GLU A 163 -10.04 15.48 -15.13
CA GLU A 163 -10.67 15.23 -16.43
C GLU A 163 -12.08 14.60 -16.31
N TRP A 164 -12.34 13.89 -15.20
CA TRP A 164 -13.64 13.25 -14.91
C TRP A 164 -14.49 13.99 -13.86
N ALA A 165 -13.95 15.02 -13.20
CA ALA A 165 -14.61 15.71 -12.09
C ALA A 165 -15.75 16.67 -12.53
N HIS A 166 -15.85 16.99 -13.81
CA HIS A 166 -16.73 18.03 -14.39
C HIS A 166 -18.26 17.71 -14.37
N PHE A 167 -18.71 16.74 -13.55
CA PHE A 167 -20.07 16.16 -13.65
C PHE A 167 -20.81 15.96 -12.32
N ASP A 168 -20.28 16.44 -11.17
CA ASP A 168 -21.01 16.41 -9.90
C ASP A 168 -21.76 17.74 -9.70
N SER A 169 -23.09 17.69 -9.51
CA SER A 169 -23.98 18.87 -9.58
C SER A 169 -24.41 19.41 -8.22
N ASP A 170 -24.05 18.73 -7.12
CA ASP A 170 -24.16 19.29 -5.79
C ASP A 170 -23.03 20.31 -5.59
N ASN A 171 -23.41 21.52 -5.16
CA ASN A 171 -22.62 22.77 -5.19
C ASN A 171 -21.48 22.82 -4.14
N GLU A 172 -20.96 21.65 -3.74
CA GLU A 172 -19.86 21.44 -2.81
C GLU A 172 -18.71 20.75 -3.57
N PHE A 173 -17.87 21.52 -4.25
CA PHE A 173 -16.75 21.09 -5.11
C PHE A 173 -15.62 20.34 -4.35
N LEU A 174 -15.93 19.18 -3.77
CA LEU A 174 -14.99 18.30 -3.08
C LEU A 174 -15.12 16.87 -3.60
N TYR A 175 -14.21 16.50 -4.49
CA TYR A 175 -14.25 15.22 -5.20
C TYR A 175 -13.53 14.13 -4.41
N PRO A 176 -14.18 12.97 -4.16
CA PRO A 176 -13.52 11.81 -3.57
C PRO A 176 -12.32 11.36 -4.42
N PHE A 177 -11.13 11.40 -3.84
CA PHE A 177 -9.87 11.06 -4.48
C PHE A 177 -9.12 9.99 -3.69
N TYR A 178 -8.47 9.08 -4.42
CA TYR A 178 -7.70 7.98 -3.85
C TYR A 178 -6.32 7.91 -4.51
N TYR A 179 -5.28 7.85 -3.69
CA TYR A 179 -3.92 7.58 -4.15
C TYR A 179 -3.25 6.60 -3.18
N GLN A 180 -2.58 5.57 -3.72
CA GLN A 180 -1.96 4.48 -2.95
C GLN A 180 -2.90 3.88 -1.88
N SER A 181 -4.15 3.61 -2.26
CA SER A 181 -5.21 3.07 -1.40
C SER A 181 -5.60 3.93 -0.19
N LYS A 182 -5.27 5.22 -0.18
CA LYS A 182 -5.75 6.19 0.81
C LYS A 182 -6.72 7.17 0.18
N GLY A 183 -7.89 7.32 0.79
CA GLY A 183 -8.93 8.25 0.39
C GLY A 183 -8.83 9.60 1.12
N GLY A 184 -9.24 10.65 0.42
CA GLY A 184 -9.45 12.03 0.88
C GLY A 184 -10.20 12.80 -0.20
N TYR A 185 -10.08 14.13 -0.23
CA TYR A 185 -10.84 14.96 -1.18
C TYR A 185 -9.97 16.05 -1.81
N ILE A 186 -10.18 16.28 -3.11
CA ILE A 186 -9.59 17.38 -3.88
C ILE A 186 -10.66 18.41 -4.25
N ASP A 187 -10.28 19.67 -4.41
CA ASP A 187 -11.15 20.70 -4.99
C ASP A 187 -11.19 20.66 -6.53
N GLU A 188 -11.96 21.56 -7.13
CA GLU A 188 -12.06 21.76 -8.59
C GLU A 188 -10.74 22.14 -9.29
N TYR A 189 -9.72 22.57 -8.53
CA TYR A 189 -8.37 22.88 -9.03
C TYR A 189 -7.36 21.75 -8.75
N GLY A 190 -7.80 20.65 -8.14
CA GLY A 190 -6.97 19.50 -7.76
C GLY A 190 -6.23 19.65 -6.43
N ASN A 191 -6.43 20.72 -5.67
CA ASN A 191 -5.79 20.87 -4.36
C ASN A 191 -6.40 19.88 -3.37
N ILE A 192 -5.57 19.12 -2.66
CA ILE A 192 -6.01 18.24 -1.57
C ILE A 192 -6.58 19.10 -0.43
N SER A 193 -7.90 19.18 -0.37
CA SER A 193 -8.64 19.95 0.64
C SER A 193 -8.87 19.13 1.92
N ILE A 194 -8.98 17.81 1.79
CA ILE A 194 -9.06 16.88 2.92
C ILE A 194 -7.96 15.81 2.73
N PRO A 195 -7.01 15.67 3.68
CA PRO A 195 -5.87 14.77 3.57
C PRO A 195 -6.21 13.31 3.25
N LEU A 196 -5.35 12.68 2.44
CA LEU A 196 -5.40 11.26 2.08
C LEU A 196 -5.04 10.36 3.29
N THR A 197 -5.95 10.20 4.25
CA THR A 197 -5.72 9.43 5.49
C THR A 197 -6.81 8.42 5.83
N TYR A 198 -7.83 8.29 5.00
CA TYR A 198 -8.95 7.36 5.18
C TYR A 198 -8.78 6.11 4.32
N GLU A 199 -9.43 5.01 4.72
CA GLU A 199 -9.51 3.77 3.93
C GLU A 199 -10.57 3.90 2.84
N ARG A 200 -11.68 4.58 3.14
CA ARG A 200 -12.76 4.91 2.22
C ARG A 200 -13.27 6.32 2.48
N VAL A 201 -13.73 6.97 1.42
CA VAL A 201 -14.40 8.26 1.37
C VAL A 201 -15.62 8.13 0.44
N GLY A 202 -16.78 8.64 0.88
CA GLY A 202 -18.01 8.75 0.09
C GLY A 202 -18.17 10.14 -0.53
N HIS A 203 -19.27 10.39 -1.25
CA HIS A 203 -19.58 11.74 -1.72
C HIS A 203 -20.10 12.61 -0.57
N PHE A 204 -19.99 13.93 -0.70
CA PHE A 204 -20.72 14.84 0.17
C PHE A 204 -22.21 14.76 -0.14
N SER A 205 -23.02 14.52 0.88
CA SER A 205 -24.47 14.54 0.83
C SER A 205 -24.96 15.30 2.04
N GLN A 206 -25.87 16.26 1.85
CA GLN A 206 -26.46 16.99 2.97
C GLN A 206 -25.40 17.73 3.85
N SER A 207 -24.30 18.16 3.23
CA SER A 207 -23.08 18.78 3.80
C SER A 207 -22.23 17.89 4.73
N LEU A 208 -22.38 16.56 4.63
CA LEU A 208 -21.56 15.56 5.33
C LEU A 208 -21.09 14.48 4.35
N ALA A 209 -19.93 13.89 4.59
CA ALA A 209 -19.45 12.73 3.84
C ALA A 209 -19.03 11.59 4.77
N TRP A 210 -19.38 10.36 4.41
CA TRP A 210 -18.98 9.16 5.14
C TRP A 210 -17.51 8.82 4.84
N VAL A 211 -16.73 8.56 5.89
CA VAL A 211 -15.32 8.15 5.80
C VAL A 211 -15.04 6.96 6.71
N SER A 212 -14.13 6.07 6.32
CA SER A 212 -13.72 4.94 7.15
C SER A 212 -12.23 4.95 7.50
N LYS A 213 -11.90 4.47 8.70
CA LYS A 213 -10.54 4.38 9.23
C LYS A 213 -10.48 3.30 10.31
N ASN A 214 -9.47 2.44 10.25
CA ASN A 214 -9.32 1.27 11.13
C ASN A 214 -10.58 0.39 11.18
N GLY A 215 -11.29 0.23 10.06
CA GLY A 215 -12.54 -0.53 9.99
C GLY A 215 -13.75 0.10 10.70
N GLN A 216 -13.64 1.34 11.17
CA GLN A 216 -14.76 2.11 11.73
C GLN A 216 -15.20 3.20 10.74
N THR A 217 -16.47 3.62 10.80
CA THR A 217 -17.04 4.66 9.93
C THR A 217 -17.45 5.90 10.75
N ALA A 218 -17.18 7.08 10.20
CA ALA A 218 -17.52 8.39 10.74
C ALA A 218 -18.13 9.28 9.64
N ALA A 219 -18.83 10.35 10.01
CA ALA A 219 -19.18 11.42 9.07
C ALA A 219 -18.35 12.67 9.37
N ILE A 220 -17.74 13.24 8.34
CA ILE A 220 -17.03 14.52 8.41
C ILE A 220 -17.77 15.60 7.63
N ASN A 221 -17.57 16.86 8.01
CA ASN A 221 -17.90 18.00 7.14
C ASN A 221 -16.71 18.36 6.23
N LYS A 222 -16.92 19.34 5.34
CA LYS A 222 -15.91 19.83 4.40
C LYS A 222 -14.63 20.41 5.02
N ASN A 223 -14.61 20.67 6.32
CA ASN A 223 -13.45 21.16 7.07
C ASN A 223 -12.73 20.03 7.83
N GLU A 224 -12.92 18.76 7.42
CA GLU A 224 -12.44 17.54 8.10
C GLU A 224 -12.95 17.37 9.56
N GLN A 225 -13.93 18.17 10.00
CA GLN A 225 -14.45 18.06 11.36
C GLN A 225 -15.34 16.82 11.45
N ILE A 226 -15.00 15.90 12.36
CA ILE A 226 -15.81 14.72 12.68
C ILE A 226 -17.11 15.17 13.34
N VAL A 227 -18.22 15.07 12.60
CA VAL A 227 -19.57 15.43 13.07
C VAL A 227 -20.26 14.20 13.67
N ILE A 228 -20.08 13.03 13.07
CA ILE A 228 -20.51 11.74 13.63
C ILE A 228 -19.25 10.93 13.96
N PRO A 229 -19.01 10.57 15.24
CA PRO A 229 -17.78 9.92 15.67
C PRO A 229 -17.63 8.51 15.09
N PHE A 230 -16.38 8.06 14.96
CA PHE A 230 -16.03 6.72 14.49
C PHE A 230 -16.75 5.63 15.29
N LYS A 231 -17.51 4.79 14.57
CA LYS A 231 -18.26 3.68 15.13
C LYS A 231 -18.31 2.51 14.14
N SER A 232 -18.41 1.30 14.67
CA SER A 232 -18.64 0.10 13.87
C SER A 232 -20.08 0.05 13.39
N TYR A 233 -20.26 0.10 12.07
CA TYR A 233 -21.49 -0.16 11.34
C TYR A 233 -21.20 -1.25 10.30
N ILE A 234 -22.14 -2.16 10.01
CA ILE A 234 -21.98 -3.10 8.89
C ILE A 234 -22.05 -2.32 7.58
N SER A 235 -23.07 -1.49 7.47
CA SER A 235 -23.24 -0.53 6.39
C SER A 235 -23.88 0.75 6.94
N VAL A 236 -23.60 1.87 6.28
CA VAL A 236 -24.35 3.11 6.46
C VAL A 236 -24.56 3.70 5.08
N ARG A 237 -25.78 4.16 4.81
CA ARG A 237 -26.13 4.86 3.57
C ARG A 237 -26.05 6.37 3.78
N ASP A 238 -26.11 7.13 2.68
CA ASP A 238 -26.11 8.59 2.73
C ASP A 238 -27.36 9.15 3.44
N PHE A 239 -27.43 10.47 3.55
CA PHE A 239 -28.54 11.16 4.21
C PHE A 239 -29.69 11.39 3.23
N ASN A 240 -30.90 11.02 3.63
CA ASN A 240 -32.13 11.27 2.88
C ASN A 240 -32.64 12.72 3.06
N GLU A 241 -33.82 13.04 2.52
CA GLU A 241 -34.44 14.37 2.57
C GLU A 241 -34.68 14.90 3.99
N ASN A 242 -34.81 14.02 5.00
CA ASN A 242 -34.94 14.40 6.41
C ASN A 242 -33.58 14.60 7.10
N GLY A 243 -32.46 14.48 6.38
CA GLY A 243 -31.13 14.46 6.95
C GLY A 243 -30.87 13.22 7.80
N TRP A 244 -31.52 12.09 7.50
CA TRP A 244 -31.32 10.83 8.22
C TRP A 244 -30.57 9.82 7.35
N ALA A 245 -29.62 9.09 7.94
CA ALA A 245 -28.90 8.00 7.29
C ALA A 245 -29.38 6.64 7.81
N LEU A 246 -29.58 5.67 6.91
CA LEU A 246 -29.88 4.29 7.31
C LEU A 246 -28.59 3.59 7.72
N ALA A 247 -28.49 3.23 9.00
CA ALA A 247 -27.37 2.51 9.57
C ALA A 247 -27.75 1.06 9.92
N GLU A 248 -26.94 0.12 9.44
CA GLU A 248 -27.00 -1.31 9.74
C GLU A 248 -26.01 -1.66 10.83
N LEU A 249 -26.51 -2.34 11.86
CA LEU A 249 -25.77 -2.81 13.04
C LEU A 249 -25.77 -4.34 13.06
N GLU A 250 -24.90 -4.91 13.90
CA GLU A 250 -24.83 -6.35 14.13
C GLU A 250 -26.20 -6.99 14.42
N ASN A 251 -26.35 -8.24 13.97
CA ASN A 251 -27.57 -9.04 14.10
C ASN A 251 -28.79 -8.49 13.35
N ASN A 252 -28.57 -7.94 12.14
CA ASN A 252 -29.62 -7.40 11.26
C ASN A 252 -30.47 -6.30 11.91
N LYS A 253 -29.85 -5.47 12.76
CA LYS A 253 -30.54 -4.37 13.45
C LYS A 253 -30.36 -3.08 12.66
N TYR A 254 -31.48 -2.44 12.33
CA TYR A 254 -31.49 -1.23 11.53
C TYR A 254 -31.98 -0.04 12.34
N GLN A 255 -31.37 1.12 12.08
CA GLN A 255 -31.86 2.39 12.59
C GLN A 255 -31.56 3.52 11.62
N TYR A 256 -32.45 4.52 11.58
CA TYR A 256 -32.11 5.82 11.03
C TYR A 256 -31.39 6.65 12.10
N ILE A 257 -30.30 7.30 11.71
CA ILE A 257 -29.55 8.26 12.53
C ILE A 257 -29.60 9.65 11.92
N ASP A 258 -29.68 10.68 12.75
CA ASP A 258 -29.61 12.08 12.30
C ASP A 258 -28.18 12.52 11.93
N LYS A 259 -28.04 13.75 11.42
CA LYS A 259 -26.73 14.38 11.12
C LYS A 259 -25.78 14.51 12.33
N THR A 260 -26.25 14.27 13.56
CA THR A 260 -25.43 14.25 14.80
C THR A 260 -25.07 12.83 15.25
N GLY A 261 -25.52 11.80 14.52
CA GLY A 261 -25.30 10.38 14.82
C GLY A 261 -26.24 9.81 15.88
N LYS A 262 -27.22 10.60 16.35
CA LYS A 262 -28.24 10.12 17.30
C LYS A 262 -29.27 9.30 16.55
N THR A 263 -29.80 8.27 17.19
CA THR A 263 -30.90 7.47 16.64
C THR A 263 -32.15 8.34 16.48
N ALA A 264 -32.56 8.56 15.23
CA ALA A 264 -33.79 9.28 14.89
C ALA A 264 -35.00 8.32 14.88
N LEU A 265 -34.83 7.10 14.35
CA LEU A 265 -35.85 6.06 14.34
C LEU A 265 -35.21 4.67 14.46
N LYS A 266 -35.71 3.83 15.36
CA LYS A 266 -35.34 2.41 15.47
C LYS A 266 -36.27 1.58 14.61
N ILE A 267 -35.74 0.60 13.87
CA ILE A 267 -36.53 -0.25 12.98
C ILE A 267 -36.43 -1.70 13.45
N ASP A 268 -37.55 -2.27 13.93
CA ASP A 268 -37.64 -3.67 14.36
C ASP A 268 -38.15 -4.58 13.23
N TYR A 269 -37.57 -4.40 12.04
CA TYR A 269 -37.85 -5.22 10.85
C TYR A 269 -36.53 -5.68 10.21
N PRO A 270 -36.42 -6.96 9.81
CA PRO A 270 -35.19 -7.49 9.20
C PRO A 270 -34.95 -6.98 7.77
N LYS A 271 -35.93 -6.30 7.16
CA LYS A 271 -35.80 -5.65 5.85
C LYS A 271 -36.31 -4.22 5.93
N VAL A 272 -35.48 -3.28 5.50
CA VAL A 272 -35.73 -1.83 5.60
C VAL A 272 -35.37 -1.16 4.28
N GLY A 273 -36.36 -0.50 3.68
CA GLY A 273 -36.20 0.33 2.50
C GLY A 273 -35.67 1.72 2.84
N TRP A 274 -35.47 2.52 1.79
CA TRP A 274 -35.12 3.93 1.93
C TRP A 274 -36.37 4.72 2.36
N LEU A 275 -36.22 5.60 3.36
CA LEU A 275 -37.21 6.64 3.64
C LEU A 275 -37.32 7.52 2.40
N SER A 276 -38.51 7.58 1.83
CA SER A 276 -38.79 8.41 0.67
C SER A 276 -40.18 8.98 0.84
N GLU A 277 -40.32 10.29 0.67
CA GLU A 277 -41.60 10.97 0.62
C GLU A 277 -42.44 10.83 1.92
N GLY A 278 -41.76 10.57 3.04
CA GLY A 278 -42.34 10.40 4.39
C GLY A 278 -42.62 8.97 4.83
N LEU A 279 -42.41 7.96 3.96
CA LEU A 279 -42.68 6.55 4.25
C LEU A 279 -41.46 5.65 4.01
N ILE A 280 -41.36 4.57 4.79
CA ILE A 280 -40.31 3.55 4.71
C ILE A 280 -40.97 2.21 4.43
N ALA A 281 -40.62 1.57 3.32
CA ALA A 281 -40.98 0.17 3.08
C ALA A 281 -40.28 -0.72 4.12
N VAL A 282 -41.02 -1.55 4.84
CA VAL A 282 -40.47 -2.53 5.79
C VAL A 282 -41.01 -3.92 5.50
N GLY A 283 -40.15 -4.93 5.72
CA GLY A 283 -40.45 -6.30 5.37
C GLY A 283 -39.99 -7.32 6.40
N LYS A 284 -40.66 -8.48 6.40
CA LYS A 284 -40.28 -9.65 7.19
C LYS A 284 -40.57 -10.94 6.43
N PRO A 285 -39.88 -12.06 6.72
CA PRO A 285 -40.26 -13.36 6.20
C PRO A 285 -41.71 -13.71 6.57
N LEU A 286 -42.51 -14.09 5.57
CA LEU A 286 -43.85 -14.67 5.76
C LEU A 286 -43.76 -16.20 5.86
N ASN A 287 -42.83 -16.80 5.11
CA ASN A 287 -42.43 -18.20 5.18
C ASN A 287 -41.03 -18.34 4.54
N PHE A 288 -40.48 -19.56 4.48
CA PHE A 288 -39.16 -19.84 3.91
C PHE A 288 -38.95 -19.40 2.45
N ALA A 289 -40.01 -19.06 1.71
CA ALA A 289 -39.97 -18.75 0.28
C ALA A 289 -40.66 -17.43 -0.10
N THR A 290 -41.08 -16.59 0.85
CA THR A 290 -41.61 -15.23 0.62
C THR A 290 -41.37 -14.33 1.81
N ASP A 291 -41.00 -13.09 1.54
CA ASP A 291 -41.24 -11.98 2.45
C ASP A 291 -42.64 -11.40 2.26
N ILE A 292 -43.06 -10.59 3.23
CA ILE A 292 -44.21 -9.70 3.13
C ILE A 292 -43.78 -8.29 3.54
N TYR A 293 -44.29 -7.28 2.84
CA TYR A 293 -43.92 -5.87 2.99
C TYR A 293 -45.15 -4.98 3.22
N GLY A 294 -44.94 -3.95 4.02
CA GLY A 294 -45.84 -2.81 4.24
C GLY A 294 -45.03 -1.53 4.38
N TYR A 295 -45.64 -0.45 4.85
CA TYR A 295 -44.96 0.84 5.03
C TYR A 295 -45.24 1.43 6.41
N ILE A 296 -44.17 1.91 7.04
CA ILE A 296 -44.21 2.74 8.25
C ILE A 296 -43.91 4.20 7.92
N ASP A 297 -44.32 5.10 8.79
CA ASP A 297 -43.90 6.51 8.74
C ASP A 297 -42.59 6.78 9.49
N THR A 298 -42.25 8.06 9.66
CA THR A 298 -41.08 8.54 10.40
C THR A 298 -41.18 8.40 11.92
N THR A 299 -42.37 8.08 12.47
CA THR A 299 -42.54 7.73 13.89
C THR A 299 -42.33 6.24 14.15
N GLY A 300 -42.45 5.43 13.10
CA GLY A 300 -42.38 3.96 13.14
C GLY A 300 -43.75 3.28 13.15
N GLU A 301 -44.84 4.05 13.06
CA GLU A 301 -46.21 3.52 13.00
C GLU A 301 -46.53 2.97 11.61
N MET A 302 -47.28 1.86 11.57
CA MET A 302 -47.66 1.17 10.34
C MET A 302 -48.79 1.91 9.62
N VAL A 303 -48.46 2.64 8.56
CA VAL A 303 -49.43 3.39 7.73
C VAL A 303 -50.09 2.49 6.68
N ILE A 304 -49.32 1.59 6.07
CA ILE A 304 -49.81 0.69 5.02
C ILE A 304 -49.54 -0.76 5.46
N PRO A 305 -50.57 -1.57 5.70
CA PRO A 305 -50.42 -2.93 6.21
C PRO A 305 -49.49 -3.82 5.39
N MET A 306 -48.85 -4.78 6.06
CA MET A 306 -47.97 -5.76 5.40
C MET A 306 -48.80 -6.78 4.61
N ILE A 307 -49.06 -6.51 3.33
CA ILE A 307 -49.84 -7.38 2.43
C ILE A 307 -49.16 -7.66 1.08
N TYR A 308 -48.01 -7.05 0.80
CA TYR A 308 -47.35 -7.12 -0.51
C TYR A 308 -46.18 -8.10 -0.51
N SER A 309 -45.99 -8.86 -1.58
CA SER A 309 -44.81 -9.71 -1.81
C SER A 309 -43.55 -8.90 -2.14
N SER A 310 -43.71 -7.66 -2.61
CA SER A 310 -42.64 -6.71 -2.90
C SER A 310 -43.15 -5.26 -2.77
N ALA A 311 -42.28 -4.34 -2.34
CA ALA A 311 -42.58 -2.92 -2.14
C ALA A 311 -41.36 -2.05 -2.48
N SER A 312 -41.54 -1.07 -3.38
CA SER A 312 -40.52 -0.05 -3.70
C SER A 312 -40.55 1.12 -2.72
N LYS A 313 -39.59 2.05 -2.82
CA LYS A 313 -39.76 3.38 -2.21
C LYS A 313 -40.90 4.15 -2.91
N PHE A 314 -41.51 5.11 -2.21
CA PHE A 314 -42.38 6.10 -2.84
C PHE A 314 -41.55 7.03 -3.73
N GLN A 315 -42.04 7.29 -4.94
CA GLN A 315 -41.44 8.22 -5.89
C GLN A 315 -42.54 8.88 -6.72
N GLU A 316 -42.51 10.22 -6.74
CA GLU A 316 -43.51 11.07 -7.35
C GLU A 316 -44.96 10.84 -6.86
N GLY A 317 -45.11 10.51 -5.57
CA GLY A 317 -46.39 10.30 -4.88
C GLY A 317 -46.95 8.88 -4.92
N LEU A 318 -46.34 7.97 -5.68
CA LEU A 318 -46.76 6.58 -5.83
C LEU A 318 -45.63 5.61 -5.48
N ALA A 319 -45.99 4.39 -5.05
CA ALA A 319 -45.04 3.29 -4.88
C ALA A 319 -45.47 2.07 -5.69
N ALA A 320 -44.50 1.45 -6.37
CA ALA A 320 -44.67 0.18 -7.05
C ALA A 320 -44.71 -0.97 -6.02
N VAL A 321 -45.72 -1.82 -6.14
CA VAL A 321 -45.96 -2.93 -5.21
C VAL A 321 -46.45 -4.17 -5.97
N THR A 322 -46.14 -5.35 -5.45
CA THR A 322 -46.60 -6.63 -5.99
C THR A 322 -47.39 -7.38 -4.93
N LEU A 323 -48.53 -7.96 -5.28
CA LEU A 323 -49.36 -8.72 -4.33
C LEU A 323 -48.76 -10.11 -4.01
N ASP A 324 -48.35 -10.85 -5.04
CA ASP A 324 -48.08 -12.29 -4.93
C ASP A 324 -46.85 -12.73 -5.75
N LYS A 325 -46.64 -14.05 -5.89
CA LYS A 325 -45.58 -14.65 -6.73
C LYS A 325 -45.91 -14.69 -8.22
N ASN A 326 -47.18 -14.51 -8.58
CA ASN A 326 -47.61 -14.49 -9.98
C ASN A 326 -47.27 -13.16 -10.66
N ARG A 327 -46.57 -12.28 -9.92
CA ARG A 327 -46.11 -10.96 -10.35
C ARG A 327 -47.26 -10.01 -10.65
N ASN A 328 -48.37 -10.10 -9.91
CA ASN A 328 -49.45 -9.12 -10.00
C ASN A 328 -48.98 -7.77 -9.41
N ALA A 329 -48.31 -6.95 -10.23
CA ALA A 329 -47.73 -5.67 -9.86
C ALA A 329 -48.60 -4.48 -10.27
N GLY A 330 -48.57 -3.44 -9.45
CA GLY A 330 -49.39 -2.24 -9.54
C GLY A 330 -48.81 -1.11 -8.70
N PHE A 331 -49.59 -0.05 -8.49
CA PHE A 331 -49.14 1.15 -7.77
C PHE A 331 -50.16 1.63 -6.73
N ILE A 332 -49.65 2.04 -5.58
CA ILE A 332 -50.43 2.60 -4.47
C ILE A 332 -50.00 4.02 -4.15
N ASN A 333 -50.91 4.81 -3.59
CA ASN A 333 -50.59 6.10 -2.98
C ASN A 333 -50.15 5.95 -1.51
N LYS A 334 -49.79 7.07 -0.86
CA LYS A 334 -49.31 7.11 0.53
C LYS A 334 -50.30 6.63 1.59
N LYS A 335 -51.58 6.46 1.25
CA LYS A 335 -52.61 5.88 2.13
C LYS A 335 -52.77 4.36 1.93
N GLY A 336 -52.01 3.77 1.00
CA GLY A 336 -52.19 2.37 0.59
C GLY A 336 -53.34 2.13 -0.39
N GLU A 337 -54.02 3.19 -0.86
CA GLU A 337 -55.09 3.07 -1.85
C GLU A 337 -54.49 2.71 -3.22
N THR A 338 -55.07 1.73 -3.92
CA THR A 338 -54.63 1.34 -5.27
C THR A 338 -55.01 2.40 -6.29
N VAL A 339 -54.00 2.97 -6.95
CA VAL A 339 -54.15 3.90 -8.09
C VAL A 339 -53.91 3.15 -9.40
N ILE A 340 -52.83 2.36 -9.39
CA ILE A 340 -52.31 1.41 -10.37
C ILE A 340 -52.85 -0.03 -10.28
N PRO A 341 -53.92 -0.51 -10.96
CA PRO A 341 -54.39 -1.88 -10.76
C PRO A 341 -53.32 -2.96 -10.98
N PHE A 342 -53.36 -4.02 -10.15
CA PHE A 342 -52.38 -5.10 -10.11
C PHE A 342 -52.48 -6.06 -11.31
N LYS A 343 -52.08 -5.59 -12.50
CA LYS A 343 -52.20 -6.31 -13.78
C LYS A 343 -50.90 -6.45 -14.58
N TYR A 344 -49.80 -5.88 -14.10
CA TYR A 344 -48.51 -5.83 -14.81
C TYR A 344 -47.57 -6.90 -14.29
N ASP A 345 -46.86 -7.60 -15.18
CA ASP A 345 -45.88 -8.65 -14.83
C ASP A 345 -44.64 -8.10 -14.09
N TYR A 346 -44.41 -6.79 -14.20
CA TYR A 346 -43.36 -6.03 -13.52
C TYR A 346 -43.64 -4.54 -13.65
N THR A 347 -43.18 -3.75 -12.67
CA THR A 347 -43.29 -2.29 -12.65
C THR A 347 -41.99 -1.68 -12.11
N GLY A 348 -41.41 -0.74 -12.84
CA GLY A 348 -40.42 0.19 -12.29
C GLY A 348 -41.07 1.31 -11.48
N SER A 349 -40.27 2.10 -10.75
CA SER A 349 -40.75 3.35 -10.14
C SER A 349 -41.10 4.39 -11.20
N PHE A 350 -41.92 5.38 -10.83
CA PHE A 350 -42.12 6.59 -11.64
C PHE A 350 -40.84 7.41 -11.70
N SER A 351 -40.52 7.92 -12.88
CA SER A 351 -39.46 8.90 -13.12
C SER A 351 -39.86 9.81 -14.28
N GLU A 352 -39.70 11.12 -14.11
CA GLU A 352 -40.18 12.16 -15.01
C GLU A 352 -41.67 12.04 -15.40
N GLY A 353 -42.50 11.54 -14.49
CA GLY A 353 -43.94 11.37 -14.69
C GLY A 353 -44.38 10.08 -15.38
N LEU A 354 -43.44 9.25 -15.86
CA LEU A 354 -43.73 7.96 -16.50
C LEU A 354 -43.10 6.79 -15.74
N ALA A 355 -43.70 5.59 -15.85
CA ALA A 355 -43.13 4.36 -15.30
C ALA A 355 -43.01 3.29 -16.41
N ALA A 356 -41.83 2.69 -16.52
CA ALA A 356 -41.62 1.50 -17.34
C ALA A 356 -42.33 0.30 -16.70
N VAL A 357 -43.24 -0.33 -17.44
CA VAL A 357 -44.06 -1.43 -16.94
C VAL A 357 -44.11 -2.57 -17.95
N LYS A 358 -44.13 -3.81 -17.45
CA LYS A 358 -44.19 -5.02 -18.27
C LYS A 358 -45.60 -5.59 -18.26
N TYR A 359 -46.17 -5.84 -19.43
CA TYR A 359 -47.48 -6.46 -19.61
C TYR A 359 -47.40 -7.52 -20.69
N GLN A 360 -47.89 -8.72 -20.40
CA GLN A 360 -47.88 -9.86 -21.34
C GLN A 360 -46.49 -10.12 -21.94
N GLY A 361 -45.44 -9.96 -21.14
CA GLY A 361 -44.05 -10.19 -21.55
C GLY A 361 -43.35 -9.04 -22.25
N LYS A 362 -44.01 -7.92 -22.58
CA LYS A 362 -43.41 -6.74 -23.23
C LYS A 362 -43.44 -5.50 -22.34
N TYR A 363 -42.48 -4.61 -22.52
CA TYR A 363 -42.43 -3.32 -21.85
C TYR A 363 -43.07 -2.21 -22.66
N GLY A 364 -43.79 -1.34 -21.95
CA GLY A 364 -44.30 -0.04 -22.39
C GLY A 364 -44.20 0.95 -21.22
N PHE A 365 -44.74 2.15 -21.40
CA PHE A 365 -44.72 3.19 -20.37
C PHE A 365 -46.11 3.73 -20.07
N ILE A 366 -46.40 3.92 -18.79
CA ILE A 366 -47.66 4.47 -18.30
C ILE A 366 -47.45 5.78 -17.53
N ASN A 367 -48.47 6.64 -17.54
CA ASN A 367 -48.54 7.80 -16.65
C ASN A 367 -49.08 7.43 -15.25
N LYS A 368 -49.16 8.42 -14.35
CA LYS A 368 -49.65 8.24 -12.96
C LYS A 368 -51.12 7.85 -12.84
N GLN A 369 -51.89 8.00 -13.92
CA GLN A 369 -53.28 7.59 -14.05
C GLN A 369 -53.39 6.13 -14.53
N GLY A 370 -52.28 5.49 -14.90
CA GLY A 370 -52.25 4.13 -15.45
C GLY A 370 -52.57 4.03 -16.94
N GLU A 371 -52.66 5.16 -17.63
CA GLU A 371 -52.89 5.24 -19.06
C GLU A 371 -51.58 4.91 -19.79
N THR A 372 -51.67 4.17 -20.89
CA THR A 372 -50.49 3.81 -21.70
C THR A 372 -50.10 4.98 -22.59
N VAL A 373 -48.93 5.56 -22.33
CA VAL A 373 -48.35 6.64 -23.12
C VAL A 373 -47.50 6.06 -24.24
N ILE A 374 -46.69 5.05 -23.95
CA ILE A 374 -45.81 4.38 -24.92
C ILE A 374 -46.20 2.89 -24.97
N PRO A 375 -46.61 2.33 -26.14
CA PRO A 375 -47.12 0.97 -26.26
C PRO A 375 -46.14 -0.15 -25.83
N PHE A 376 -46.71 -1.30 -25.46
CA PHE A 376 -46.01 -2.49 -24.98
C PHE A 376 -45.29 -3.28 -26.08
N ASN A 377 -44.25 -2.67 -26.68
CA ASN A 377 -43.55 -3.20 -27.85
C ASN A 377 -42.09 -3.63 -27.59
N TYR A 378 -41.55 -3.38 -26.40
CA TYR A 378 -40.12 -3.60 -26.09
C TYR A 378 -39.88 -4.91 -25.32
N GLU A 379 -38.71 -5.53 -25.48
CA GLU A 379 -38.31 -6.69 -24.66
C GLU A 379 -37.89 -6.27 -23.25
N ASP A 380 -37.26 -5.10 -23.17
CA ASP A 380 -36.71 -4.48 -21.98
C ASP A 380 -36.77 -2.96 -22.10
N ALA A 381 -36.88 -2.28 -20.96
CA ALA A 381 -36.93 -0.82 -20.88
C ALA A 381 -36.46 -0.34 -19.50
N TYR A 382 -35.67 0.73 -19.48
CA TYR A 382 -35.36 1.45 -18.24
C TYR A 382 -36.24 2.67 -18.04
N PHE A 383 -36.09 3.36 -16.90
CA PHE A 383 -36.88 4.53 -16.55
C PHE A 383 -36.42 5.78 -17.32
N PHE A 384 -37.24 6.83 -17.31
CA PHE A 384 -36.86 8.12 -17.91
C PHE A 384 -35.89 8.88 -17.01
N ALA A 385 -34.77 9.32 -17.58
CA ALA A 385 -33.81 10.23 -16.99
C ALA A 385 -33.23 11.15 -18.07
N ASP A 386 -32.97 12.41 -17.74
CA ASP A 386 -32.56 13.47 -18.68
C ASP A 386 -33.46 13.54 -19.94
N GLY A 387 -34.76 13.27 -19.78
CA GLY A 387 -35.75 13.26 -20.86
C GLY A 387 -35.79 12.01 -21.73
N LEU A 388 -34.91 11.03 -21.52
CA LEU A 388 -34.76 9.84 -22.36
C LEU A 388 -34.89 8.53 -21.56
N ALA A 389 -35.35 7.48 -22.23
CA ALA A 389 -35.35 6.11 -21.70
C ALA A 389 -34.68 5.14 -22.68
N ALA A 390 -33.80 4.28 -22.19
CA ALA A 390 -33.20 3.21 -22.96
C ALA A 390 -34.21 2.07 -23.15
N VAL A 391 -34.40 1.62 -24.40
CA VAL A 391 -35.35 0.56 -24.75
C VAL A 391 -34.76 -0.47 -25.71
N LYS A 392 -35.12 -1.74 -25.50
CA LYS A 392 -34.58 -2.89 -26.22
C LYS A 392 -35.62 -3.50 -27.16
N LYS A 393 -35.26 -3.64 -28.45
CA LYS A 393 -36.10 -4.33 -29.44
C LYS A 393 -35.96 -5.86 -29.40
N PRO A 394 -36.91 -6.62 -29.98
CA PRO A 394 -36.85 -8.08 -30.10
C PRO A 394 -35.58 -8.66 -30.74
N ASN A 395 -34.92 -7.88 -31.60
CA ASN A 395 -33.63 -8.26 -32.22
C ASN A 395 -32.41 -8.04 -31.29
N GLY A 396 -32.63 -7.66 -30.02
CA GLY A 396 -31.61 -7.52 -28.99
C GLY A 396 -30.92 -6.15 -28.92
N TRP A 397 -31.22 -5.24 -29.84
CA TRP A 397 -30.58 -3.92 -29.92
C TRP A 397 -31.26 -2.86 -29.07
N TRP A 398 -30.46 -2.00 -28.47
CA TRP A 398 -30.87 -0.84 -27.69
C TRP A 398 -30.81 0.45 -28.49
N GLY A 399 -31.82 1.29 -28.28
CA GLY A 399 -31.88 2.70 -28.67
C GLY A 399 -32.54 3.50 -27.55
N PHE A 400 -32.72 4.80 -27.75
CA PHE A 400 -33.28 5.70 -26.71
C PHE A 400 -34.46 6.49 -27.26
N ILE A 401 -35.52 6.57 -26.46
CA ILE A 401 -36.78 7.25 -26.81
C ILE A 401 -37.04 8.44 -25.88
N ASN A 402 -37.75 9.46 -26.37
CA ASN A 402 -38.33 10.53 -25.54
C ASN A 402 -39.65 10.10 -24.89
N LYS A 403 -40.26 10.99 -24.10
CA LYS A 403 -41.48 10.72 -23.32
C LYS A 403 -42.73 10.55 -24.20
N GLU A 404 -42.66 11.03 -25.44
CA GLU A 404 -43.64 10.86 -26.51
C GLU A 404 -43.49 9.49 -27.21
N GLY A 405 -42.40 8.75 -26.94
CA GLY A 405 -42.09 7.44 -27.51
C GLY A 405 -41.36 7.48 -28.85
N GLU A 406 -40.93 8.67 -29.29
CA GLU A 406 -40.15 8.87 -30.51
C GLU A 406 -38.69 8.44 -30.31
N LEU A 407 -38.10 7.82 -31.32
CA LEU A 407 -36.71 7.36 -31.28
C LEU A 407 -35.75 8.52 -31.51
N VAL A 408 -35.12 8.99 -30.43
CA VAL A 408 -34.11 10.06 -30.48
C VAL A 408 -32.75 9.51 -30.88
N ILE A 409 -32.34 8.38 -30.29
CA ILE A 409 -31.04 7.74 -30.57
C ILE A 409 -31.30 6.36 -31.18
N PRO A 410 -30.82 6.07 -32.41
CA PRO A 410 -31.11 4.83 -33.13
C PRO A 410 -30.76 3.53 -32.40
N TYR A 411 -31.39 2.44 -32.82
CA TYR A 411 -31.12 1.08 -32.34
C TYR A 411 -29.76 0.58 -32.86
N GLN A 412 -28.68 0.91 -32.16
CA GLN A 412 -27.31 0.65 -32.59
C GLN A 412 -26.36 0.13 -31.50
N PHE A 413 -26.87 -0.09 -30.28
CA PHE A 413 -26.06 -0.56 -29.14
C PHE A 413 -26.46 -1.96 -28.68
N LYS A 414 -25.49 -2.75 -28.18
CA LYS A 414 -25.73 -4.04 -27.52
C LYS A 414 -26.30 -3.88 -26.10
N TYR A 415 -25.97 -2.76 -25.47
CA TYR A 415 -26.48 -2.32 -24.18
C TYR A 415 -26.53 -0.79 -24.13
N GLY A 416 -27.51 -0.23 -23.41
CA GLY A 416 -27.56 1.19 -23.06
C GLY A 416 -28.07 1.35 -21.64
N ALA A 417 -27.33 2.07 -20.81
CA ALA A 417 -27.71 2.40 -19.44
C ALA A 417 -28.77 3.52 -19.40
N ASN A 418 -29.24 3.88 -18.20
CA ASN A 418 -29.94 5.15 -18.02
C ASN A 418 -28.99 6.32 -18.26
N PHE A 419 -29.57 7.45 -18.67
CA PHE A 419 -28.89 8.73 -18.60
C PHE A 419 -28.67 9.16 -17.15
N VAL A 420 -27.51 9.78 -16.90
CA VAL A 420 -27.15 10.43 -15.64
C VAL A 420 -26.38 11.70 -16.00
N ASN A 421 -26.85 12.86 -15.55
CA ASN A 421 -26.24 14.17 -15.78
C ASN A 421 -25.94 14.45 -17.28
N GLY A 422 -26.85 14.04 -18.16
CA GLY A 422 -26.78 14.27 -19.61
C GLY A 422 -25.93 13.27 -20.39
N THR A 423 -25.38 12.23 -19.75
CA THR A 423 -24.58 11.19 -20.41
C THR A 423 -25.11 9.78 -20.16
N SER A 424 -24.85 8.84 -21.08
CA SER A 424 -25.20 7.42 -20.92
C SER A 424 -24.05 6.52 -21.36
N ILE A 425 -23.83 5.45 -20.61
CA ILE A 425 -22.91 4.36 -20.97
C ILE A 425 -23.60 3.40 -21.94
N VAL A 426 -22.90 3.05 -23.02
CA VAL A 426 -23.39 2.14 -24.09
C VAL A 426 -22.32 1.14 -24.49
N THR A 427 -22.73 0.00 -25.07
CA THR A 427 -21.79 -0.95 -25.68
C THR A 427 -22.04 -1.19 -27.17
N ASN A 428 -20.95 -1.40 -27.92
CA ASN A 428 -20.99 -1.71 -29.35
C ASN A 428 -21.08 -3.23 -29.61
N LEU A 429 -20.94 -3.64 -30.89
CA LEU A 429 -20.97 -5.05 -31.31
C LEU A 429 -19.94 -5.97 -30.66
N ASN A 430 -18.82 -5.42 -30.17
CA ASN A 430 -17.71 -6.14 -29.56
C ASN A 430 -17.77 -6.09 -28.01
N ASP A 431 -18.90 -5.65 -27.46
CA ASP A 431 -19.10 -5.36 -26.03
C ASP A 431 -18.11 -4.33 -25.44
N TRP A 432 -17.43 -3.56 -26.29
CA TRP A 432 -16.60 -2.41 -25.88
C TRP A 432 -17.48 -1.31 -25.32
N ILE A 433 -16.99 -0.59 -24.32
CA ILE A 433 -17.71 0.41 -23.55
C ILE A 433 -17.41 1.80 -24.11
N GLY A 434 -18.45 2.58 -24.37
CA GLY A 434 -18.37 3.99 -24.77
C GLY A 434 -19.42 4.83 -24.04
N GLU A 435 -19.33 6.15 -24.19
CA GLU A 435 -20.23 7.10 -23.53
C GLU A 435 -20.79 8.08 -24.57
N ILE A 436 -22.09 8.36 -24.47
CA ILE A 436 -22.83 9.24 -25.38
C ILE A 436 -23.54 10.36 -24.62
N ASP A 437 -23.74 11.51 -25.28
CA ASP A 437 -24.65 12.55 -24.81
C ASP A 437 -26.12 12.26 -25.22
N THR A 438 -27.06 13.11 -24.78
CA THR A 438 -28.50 13.00 -25.08
C THR A 438 -28.86 13.13 -26.57
N THR A 439 -27.93 13.54 -27.44
CA THR A 439 -28.10 13.53 -28.90
C THR A 439 -27.64 12.21 -29.54
N GLY A 440 -26.99 11.33 -28.75
CA GLY A 440 -26.36 10.11 -29.24
C GLY A 440 -24.95 10.31 -29.79
N LYS A 441 -24.37 11.51 -29.64
CA LYS A 441 -22.97 11.77 -30.02
C LYS A 441 -22.05 11.10 -29.02
N ILE A 442 -21.07 10.36 -29.54
CA ILE A 442 -20.02 9.72 -28.73
C ILE A 442 -19.14 10.81 -28.12
N ILE A 443 -19.10 10.87 -26.79
CA ILE A 443 -18.25 11.77 -25.99
C ILE A 443 -17.03 11.04 -25.40
N LYS A 444 -17.12 9.73 -25.14
CA LYS A 444 -15.96 8.87 -24.89
C LYS A 444 -15.95 7.70 -25.87
N PRO A 445 -14.84 7.48 -26.62
CA PRO A 445 -14.77 6.45 -27.65
C PRO A 445 -14.91 5.05 -27.07
N PHE A 446 -15.34 4.10 -27.90
CA PHE A 446 -15.46 2.70 -27.50
C PHE A 446 -14.10 2.10 -27.16
N THR A 447 -13.93 1.65 -25.92
CA THR A 447 -12.72 1.00 -25.40
C THR A 447 -13.00 -0.43 -24.99
N ASP A 448 -12.03 -1.32 -25.26
CA ASP A 448 -12.12 -2.72 -24.86
C ASP A 448 -11.84 -2.85 -23.35
N PRO A 449 -12.81 -3.31 -22.52
CA PRO A 449 -12.61 -3.46 -21.08
C PRO A 449 -11.61 -4.56 -20.68
N TYR A 450 -11.08 -5.30 -21.67
CA TYR A 450 -10.11 -6.38 -21.49
C TYR A 450 -8.73 -6.10 -22.10
N ALA A 451 -8.51 -4.95 -22.78
CA ALA A 451 -7.24 -4.65 -23.45
C ALA A 451 -5.99 -4.63 -22.53
N ASN A 452 -6.19 -4.50 -21.21
CA ASN A 452 -5.13 -4.46 -20.20
C ASN A 452 -5.11 -5.72 -19.30
N ARG A 453 -5.54 -6.89 -19.78
CA ARG A 453 -5.56 -8.17 -19.04
C ARG A 453 -4.62 -9.24 -19.61
#